data_AF-A0A356I6B8-F1
#
_entry.id   AF-A0A356I6B8-F1
#
_cell.length_a   1.000
_cell.length_b   1.000
_cell.length_c   1.000
_cell.angle_alpha   90.00
_cell.angle_beta   90.00
_cell.angle_gamma   90.00
#
_symmetry.space_group_name_H-M   'P 1'
#
loop_
_entity.id
_entity.type
_entity.pdbx_description
1 polymer ?
#
loop_
_entity_poly.entity_id
_entity_poly.type
_entity_poly.pdbx_seq_one_letter_code
_entity_poly.pdbx_strand_id
1 'polypeptide(L)'
;DWDRTRFTLDEGYSQAVLQAFVTLYDRGFIYRGKRMVNWCPGTQTAISDEEVTMKPQQGFLYKLRYELVEKSGEKTHLEISTTRPETIMGDTAVAVHPE
;
A
#
# COMPACT_ATOMS: atom_id res chain seq x y z
N ASP A 1 -20.96 -27.90 -23.62
CA ASP A 1 -20.72 -27.57 -25.05
C ASP A 1 -19.22 -27.35 -25.20
N TRP A 2 -18.49 -28.41 -25.56
CA TRP A 2 -17.03 -28.37 -25.71
C TRP A 2 -16.60 -27.64 -27.00
N ASP A 3 -17.52 -27.51 -27.96
CA ASP A 3 -17.28 -26.80 -29.22
C ASP A 3 -17.23 -25.27 -29.00
N ARG A 4 -17.69 -24.80 -27.83
CA ARG A 4 -17.65 -23.39 -27.40
C ARG A 4 -16.67 -23.12 -26.27
N THR A 5 -15.75 -24.03 -25.98
CA THR A 5 -14.73 -23.78 -24.97
C THR A 5 -13.91 -22.54 -25.36
N ARG A 6 -13.67 -21.67 -24.37
CA ARG A 6 -12.90 -20.44 -24.52
C ARG A 6 -11.79 -20.41 -23.48
N PHE A 7 -10.68 -19.80 -23.85
CA PHE A 7 -9.55 -19.55 -22.97
C PHE A 7 -9.34 -18.04 -22.83
N THR A 8 -8.87 -17.61 -21.66
CA THR A 8 -8.72 -16.17 -21.35
C THR A 8 -7.67 -15.48 -22.20
N LEU A 9 -6.75 -16.24 -22.80
CA LEU A 9 -5.76 -15.73 -23.76
C LEU A 9 -6.22 -15.84 -25.22
N ASP A 10 -7.45 -16.29 -25.49
CA ASP A 10 -8.00 -16.26 -26.85
C ASP A 10 -8.18 -14.81 -27.31
N GLU A 11 -8.05 -14.58 -28.62
CA GLU A 11 -8.20 -13.26 -29.23
C GLU A 11 -9.55 -12.61 -28.88
N GLY A 12 -10.65 -13.33 -29.04
CA GLY A 12 -11.98 -12.81 -28.74
C GLY A 12 -12.18 -12.45 -27.26
N TYR A 13 -11.57 -13.20 -26.34
CA TYR A 13 -11.65 -12.92 -24.90
C TYR A 13 -10.81 -11.69 -24.54
N SER A 14 -9.62 -11.58 -25.11
CA SER A 14 -8.74 -10.43 -24.93
C SER A 14 -9.38 -9.13 -25.45
N GLN A 15 -10.05 -9.18 -26.60
CA GLN A 15 -10.80 -8.04 -27.14
C GLN A 15 -11.95 -7.61 -26.23
N ALA A 16 -12.68 -8.56 -25.63
CA ALA A 16 -13.75 -8.25 -24.68
C ALA A 16 -13.22 -7.55 -23.41
N VAL A 17 -12.07 -7.99 -22.89
CA VAL A 17 -11.42 -7.35 -21.73
C VAL A 17 -10.96 -5.92 -22.08
N LEU A 18 -10.37 -5.72 -23.27
CA LEU A 18 -9.97 -4.39 -23.74
C LEU A 18 -11.17 -3.45 -23.86
N GLN A 19 -12.27 -3.92 -24.44
CA GLN A 19 -13.50 -3.15 -24.56
C GLN A 19 -14.07 -2.76 -23.20
N ALA A 20 -14.07 -3.68 -22.23
CA ALA A 20 -14.49 -3.38 -20.86
C ALA A 20 -13.59 -2.32 -20.20
N PHE A 21 -12.27 -2.45 -20.36
CA PHE A 21 -11.30 -1.48 -19.84
C PHE A 21 -11.55 -0.08 -20.42
N VAL A 22 -11.65 0.06 -21.75
CA VAL A 22 -11.90 1.35 -22.41
C VAL A 22 -13.24 1.93 -21.98
N THR A 23 -14.28 1.12 -21.90
CA THR A 23 -15.61 1.57 -21.45
C THR A 23 -15.57 2.13 -20.03
N LEU A 24 -14.83 1.50 -19.11
CA LEU A 24 -14.70 1.97 -17.72
C LEU A 24 -13.79 3.19 -17.62
N TYR A 25 -12.77 3.27 -18.47
CA TYR A 25 -11.91 4.45 -18.57
C TYR A 25 -12.66 5.67 -19.08
N ASP A 26 -13.43 5.54 -20.17
CA ASP A 26 -14.23 6.62 -20.76
C ASP A 26 -15.32 7.12 -19.79
N ARG A 27 -15.80 6.26 -18.89
CA ARG A 27 -16.72 6.61 -17.80
C ARG A 27 -16.04 7.26 -16.59
N GLY A 28 -14.71 7.36 -16.58
CA GLY A 28 -13.95 7.96 -15.49
C GLY A 28 -13.72 7.05 -14.27
N PHE A 29 -14.02 5.74 -14.36
CA PHE A 29 -13.80 4.80 -13.26
C PHE A 29 -12.37 4.26 -13.20
N ILE A 30 -11.63 4.31 -14.31
CA ILE A 30 -10.22 3.92 -14.36
C ILE A 30 -9.37 5.17 -14.50
N TYR A 31 -8.36 5.30 -13.65
CA TYR A 31 -7.44 6.43 -13.66
C TYR A 31 -6.01 6.00 -13.34
N ARG A 32 -5.04 6.86 -13.68
CA ARG A 32 -3.64 6.69 -13.32
C ARG A 32 -3.26 7.74 -12.29
N GLY A 33 -2.74 7.29 -11.16
CA GLY A 33 -2.29 8.16 -10.09
C GLY A 33 -1.18 7.52 -9.27
N LYS A 34 -0.64 8.27 -8.31
CA LYS A 34 0.29 7.77 -7.30
C LYS A 34 -0.51 7.55 -6.03
N ARG A 35 -0.51 6.32 -5.52
CA ARG A 35 -1.12 5.95 -4.25
C ARG A 35 -0.25 4.91 -3.54
N MET A 36 -0.44 4.75 -2.24
CA MET A 36 0.13 3.62 -1.51
C MET A 36 -0.52 2.33 -2.05
N VAL A 37 0.31 1.33 -2.34
CA VAL A 37 -0.09 0.02 -2.84
C VAL A 37 0.64 -1.06 -2.06
N ASN A 38 0.04 -2.25 -1.96
CA ASN A 38 0.76 -3.42 -1.48
C ASN A 38 1.76 -3.84 -2.55
N TRP A 39 3.04 -3.90 -2.18
CA TRP A 39 4.13 -4.30 -3.06
C TRP A 39 4.70 -5.64 -2.61
N CYS A 40 4.83 -6.60 -3.54
CA CYS A 40 5.49 -7.87 -3.27
C CYS A 40 6.93 -7.85 -3.81
N PRO A 41 7.97 -7.86 -2.95
CA PRO A 41 9.36 -7.88 -3.41
C PRO A 41 9.76 -9.13 -4.18
N GLY A 42 9.09 -10.27 -3.94
CA GLY A 42 9.40 -11.55 -4.59
C GLY A 42 8.92 -11.60 -6.05
N THR A 43 7.70 -11.15 -6.32
CA THR A 43 7.11 -11.11 -7.68
C THR A 43 7.35 -9.80 -8.40
N GLN A 44 7.87 -8.78 -7.71
CA GLN A 44 8.16 -7.45 -8.25
C GLN A 44 6.94 -6.78 -8.89
N THR A 45 5.76 -6.95 -8.28
CA THR A 45 4.51 -6.32 -8.72
C THR A 45 3.70 -5.80 -7.53
N ALA A 46 2.82 -4.84 -7.83
CA ALA A 46 1.73 -4.49 -6.94
C ALA A 46 0.70 -5.62 -6.88
N ILE A 47 0.06 -5.78 -5.72
CA ILE A 47 -1.00 -6.78 -5.48
C ILE A 47 -2.26 -6.11 -4.94
N SER A 48 -3.42 -6.67 -5.26
CA SER A 48 -4.70 -6.24 -4.71
C SER A 48 -4.78 -6.55 -3.21
N ASP A 49 -5.60 -5.82 -2.46
CA ASP A 49 -5.88 -6.14 -1.05
C ASP A 49 -6.43 -7.56 -0.91
N GLU A 50 -7.18 -8.04 -1.90
CA GLU A 50 -7.74 -9.41 -1.90
C GLU A 50 -6.71 -10.51 -2.12
N GLU A 51 -5.49 -10.15 -2.53
CA GLU A 51 -4.36 -11.08 -2.66
C GLU A 51 -3.46 -11.07 -1.40
N VAL A 52 -3.78 -10.22 -0.41
CA VAL A 52 -3.00 -10.09 0.82
C VAL A 52 -3.58 -10.97 1.92
N THR A 53 -2.83 -12.00 2.31
CA THR A 53 -3.16 -12.84 3.47
C THR A 53 -2.38 -12.40 4.70
N MET A 54 -3.08 -11.87 5.71
CA MET A 54 -2.48 -11.46 6.98
C MET A 54 -2.01 -12.68 7.78
N LYS A 55 -0.74 -12.67 8.19
CA LYS A 55 -0.14 -13.71 9.03
C LYS A 55 0.54 -13.06 10.23
N PRO A 56 0.27 -13.50 11.47
CA PRO A 56 1.02 -13.04 12.64
C PRO A 56 2.51 -13.34 12.48
N GLN A 57 3.35 -12.36 12.80
CA GLN A 57 4.80 -12.51 12.77
C GLN A 57 5.38 -11.98 14.08
N GLN A 58 6.39 -12.69 14.61
CA GLN A 58 7.15 -12.18 15.74
C GLN A 58 8.04 -11.03 15.27
N GLY A 59 8.00 -9.92 16.00
CA GLY A 59 8.81 -8.74 15.72
C GLY A 59 9.29 -8.08 17.00
N PHE A 60 10.00 -6.97 16.83
CA PHE A 60 10.49 -6.14 17.93
C PHE A 60 9.76 -4.81 17.94
N LEU A 61 9.46 -4.30 19.14
CA LEU A 61 8.94 -2.96 19.31
C LEU A 61 10.09 -2.06 19.81
N TYR A 62 10.54 -1.16 18.95
CA TYR A 62 11.62 -0.22 19.24
C TYR A 62 11.06 1.07 19.84
N LYS A 63 11.79 1.66 20.79
CA LYS A 63 11.49 2.97 21.38
C LYS A 63 12.59 3.95 21.02
N LEU A 64 12.22 5.07 20.41
CA LEU A 64 13.15 6.09 19.92
C LEU A 64 12.79 7.46 20.48
N ARG A 65 13.75 8.38 20.53
CA ARG A 65 13.56 9.74 21.05
C ARG A 65 13.85 10.77 19.97
N TYR A 66 12.89 11.63 19.68
CA TYR A 66 13.01 12.75 18.73
C TYR A 66 13.18 14.02 19.54
N GLU A 67 14.28 14.74 19.33
CA GLU A 67 14.54 15.99 20.04
C GLU A 67 13.57 17.08 19.58
N LEU A 68 13.08 17.86 20.54
CA LEU A 68 12.23 19.02 20.26
C LEU A 68 13.12 20.22 19.96
N VAL A 69 12.89 20.86 18.81
CA VAL A 69 13.57 22.11 18.43
C VAL A 69 13.26 23.21 19.45
N GLU A 70 12.00 23.32 19.83
CA GLU A 70 11.53 24.22 20.89
C GLU A 70 11.10 23.41 22.11
N LYS A 71 11.79 23.64 23.23
CA LYS A 71 11.49 22.95 24.49
C LYS A 71 10.16 23.47 25.04
N SER A 72 9.22 22.56 25.31
CA SER A 72 7.96 22.88 25.97
C SER A 72 8.04 22.51 27.45
N GLY A 73 8.48 23.45 28.28
CA GLY A 73 8.69 23.22 29.71
C GLY A 73 9.81 22.20 29.95
N GLU A 74 9.52 21.11 30.66
CA GLU A 74 10.49 20.05 30.98
C GLU A 74 10.71 19.03 29.85
N LYS A 75 9.84 18.99 28.83
CA LYS A 75 9.96 18.02 27.74
C LYS A 75 11.00 18.49 26.73
N THR A 76 12.08 17.71 26.60
CA THR A 76 13.18 17.93 25.64
C THR A 76 13.07 17.07 24.39
N HIS A 77 12.27 16.00 24.45
CA HIS A 77 12.12 15.04 23.37
C HIS A 77 10.75 14.35 23.41
N LEU A 78 10.35 13.74 22.30
CA LEU A 78 9.20 12.85 22.18
C LEU A 78 9.66 11.40 22.03
N GLU A 79 9.05 10.49 22.78
CA GLU A 79 9.28 9.05 22.61
C GLU A 79 8.31 8.48 21.58
N ILE A 80 8.84 7.82 20.55
CA ILE A 80 8.08 7.15 19.48
C ILE A 80 8.32 5.64 19.59
N SER A 81 7.26 4.85 19.41
CA SER A 81 7.34 3.39 19.35
C SER A 81 7.04 2.89 17.93
N THR A 82 7.93 2.11 17.33
CA THR A 82 7.74 1.53 15.98
C THR A 82 8.29 0.11 15.90
N THR A 83 7.69 -0.73 15.05
CA THR A 83 8.25 -2.05 14.69
C THR A 83 9.17 -1.99 13.47
N ARG A 84 9.26 -0.83 12.81
CA ARG A 84 9.97 -0.61 11.54
C ARG A 84 10.95 0.56 11.66
N PRO A 85 12.10 0.38 12.32
CA PRO A 85 13.07 1.46 12.47
C PRO A 85 13.66 1.93 11.13
N GLU A 86 13.65 1.08 10.10
CA GLU A 86 14.15 1.43 8.77
C GLU A 86 13.33 2.53 8.07
N THR A 87 12.08 2.77 8.50
CA THR A 87 11.23 3.80 7.89
C THR A 87 11.43 5.19 8.47
N ILE A 88 12.21 5.33 9.56
CA ILE A 88 12.45 6.60 10.26
C ILE A 88 12.94 7.71 9.32
N MET A 89 13.80 7.37 8.36
CA MET A 89 14.34 8.34 7.41
C MET A 89 13.28 8.90 6.44
N GLY A 90 12.12 8.26 6.36
CA GLY A 90 10.96 8.70 5.60
C GLY A 90 9.93 9.47 6.43
N ASP A 91 10.18 9.71 7.72
CA ASP A 91 9.25 10.41 8.58
C ASP A 91 9.12 11.88 8.17
N THR A 92 7.88 12.34 8.01
CA THR A 92 7.55 13.74 7.70
C THR A 92 6.84 14.47 8.82
N ALA A 93 6.22 13.74 9.75
CA ALA A 93 5.50 14.31 10.89
C ALA A 93 5.34 13.26 12.00
N VAL A 94 5.06 13.72 13.22
CA VAL A 94 4.69 12.87 14.36
C VAL A 94 3.22 13.12 14.67
N ALA A 95 2.43 12.05 14.80
CA ALA A 95 1.02 12.13 15.18
C ALA A 95 0.87 12.01 16.71
N VAL A 96 0.10 12.90 17.30
CA VAL A 96 -0.27 12.89 18.72
C VAL A 96 -1.79 12.96 18.80
N HIS A 97 -2.40 12.19 19.70
CA HIS A 97 -3.84 12.27 19.94
C HIS A 97 -4.21 13.66 20.47
N PRO A 98 -5.29 14.30 19.98
CA PRO A 98 -5.66 15.65 20.40
C PRO A 98 -6.13 15.78 21.85
N GLU A 99 -6.53 14.68 22.49
CA GLU A 99 -7.00 14.63 23.89
C GLU A 99 -6.01 13.93 24.84
#